data_AF-A0A7X8SJ41-F1
#
_entry.id   AF-A0A7X8SJ41-F1
#
_cell.length_a   1.000
_cell.length_b   1.000
_cell.length_c   1.000
_cell.angle_alpha   90.00
_cell.angle_beta   90.00
_cell.angle_gamma   90.00
#
_symmetry.space_group_name_H-M   'P 1'
#
loop_
_entity.id
_entity.type
_entity.pdbx_description
1 polymer ?
#
loop_
_entity_poly.entity_id
_entity_poly.type
_entity_poly.pdbx_seq_one_letter_code
_entity_poly.pdbx_strand_id
1 'polypeptide(L)'
;MKRIITVLTSILMMSLSFASFADEVETITTKAKTPLYKVVDGKMKRVGFMPKGSQIEVKKIPHIEGKIEYKARVNYHETECGHLISTRYINNKK
;
A
#
# COMPACT_ATOMS: atom_id res chain seq x y z
N MET A 1 -4.25 11.05 -52.23
CA MET A 1 -5.01 10.26 -51.23
C MET A 1 -4.12 9.50 -50.23
N LYS A 2 -2.95 10.05 -49.82
CA LYS A 2 -2.02 9.37 -48.89
C LYS A 2 -1.74 10.13 -47.58
N ARG A 3 -2.21 11.38 -47.46
CA ARG A 3 -1.96 12.26 -46.29
C ARG A 3 -3.07 12.25 -45.23
N ILE A 4 -4.27 11.78 -45.58
CA ILE A 4 -5.43 11.77 -44.65
C ILE A 4 -5.37 10.55 -43.72
N ILE A 5 -4.85 9.42 -44.19
CA ILE A 5 -4.77 8.17 -43.41
C ILE A 5 -3.72 8.29 -42.29
N THR A 6 -2.64 9.04 -42.51
CA THR A 6 -1.54 9.19 -41.55
C THR A 6 -1.91 10.04 -40.32
N VAL A 7 -2.83 11.01 -40.48
CA VAL A 7 -3.28 11.87 -39.38
C VAL A 7 -4.27 11.13 -38.47
N LEU A 8 -5.10 10.24 -39.04
CA LEU A 8 -6.07 9.48 -38.28
C LEU A 8 -5.41 8.42 -37.37
N THR A 9 -4.26 7.86 -37.79
CA THR A 9 -3.49 6.92 -36.96
C THR A 9 -2.71 7.59 -35.83
N SER A 10 -2.31 8.86 -35.99
CA SER A 10 -1.61 9.60 -34.91
C SER A 10 -2.53 10.00 -33.76
N ILE A 11 -3.83 10.21 -34.01
CA ILE A 11 -4.80 10.60 -32.97
C ILE A 11 -5.20 9.39 -32.12
N LEU A 12 -5.21 8.18 -32.68
CA LEU A 12 -5.60 6.95 -31.99
C LEU A 12 -4.54 6.44 -30.99
N MET A 13 -3.26 6.81 -31.17
CA MET A 13 -2.17 6.40 -30.27
C MET A 13 -2.06 7.25 -28.99
N MET A 14 -2.80 8.36 -28.92
CA MET A 14 -2.71 9.32 -27.82
C MET A 14 -3.73 9.07 -26.69
N SER A 15 -4.59 8.05 -26.83
CA SER A 15 -5.57 7.65 -25.81
C SER A 15 -5.13 6.45 -24.96
N LEU A 16 -3.87 6.00 -25.06
CA LEU A 16 -3.35 4.95 -24.20
C LEU A 16 -3.14 5.46 -22.77
N SER A 17 -4.11 5.12 -21.93
CA SER A 17 -3.86 4.45 -20.65
C SER A 17 -3.36 5.32 -19.50
N PHE A 18 -4.17 6.28 -19.06
CA PHE A 18 -4.17 6.65 -17.64
C PHE A 18 -5.05 5.66 -16.88
N ALA A 19 -4.57 4.42 -16.70
CA ALA A 19 -5.07 3.58 -15.64
C ALA A 19 -4.60 4.21 -14.33
N SER A 20 -5.47 5.01 -13.72
CA SER A 20 -5.25 5.53 -12.38
C SER A 20 -5.24 4.33 -11.44
N PHE A 21 -4.05 3.87 -11.03
CA PHE A 21 -3.91 2.88 -9.98
C PHE A 21 -4.36 3.53 -8.67
N ALA A 22 -5.66 3.50 -8.39
CA ALA A 22 -6.14 3.71 -7.05
C ALA A 22 -5.55 2.58 -6.19
N ASP A 23 -4.76 2.92 -5.19
CA ASP A 23 -4.27 1.94 -4.22
C ASP A 23 -5.50 1.26 -3.61
N GLU A 24 -5.64 -0.06 -3.81
CA GLU A 24 -6.71 -0.82 -3.16
C GLU A 24 -6.52 -0.73 -1.65
N VAL A 25 -7.52 -0.22 -0.93
CA VAL A 25 -7.52 -0.10 0.53
C VAL A 25 -8.36 -1.22 1.13
N GLU A 26 -7.89 -1.80 2.24
CA GLU A 26 -8.66 -2.75 3.05
C GLU A 26 -8.83 -2.24 4.49
N THR A 27 -10.01 -2.47 5.06
CA THR A 27 -10.25 -2.24 6.49
C THR A 27 -9.85 -3.47 7.28
N ILE A 28 -8.89 -3.32 8.19
CA ILE A 28 -8.39 -4.38 9.06
C ILE A 28 -8.65 -4.05 10.52
N THR A 29 -8.60 -5.07 11.38
CA THR A 29 -8.68 -4.90 12.83
C THR A 29 -7.37 -5.32 13.49
N THR A 30 -6.84 -4.47 14.37
CA THR A 30 -5.65 -4.77 15.15
C THR A 30 -5.92 -5.87 16.18
N LYS A 31 -5.06 -6.89 16.23
CA LYS A 31 -5.25 -8.06 17.11
C LYS A 31 -4.67 -7.86 18.52
N ALA A 32 -3.75 -6.92 18.66
CA ALA A 32 -3.06 -6.56 19.88
C ALA A 32 -2.68 -5.07 19.86
N LYS A 33 -1.99 -4.61 20.92
CA LYS A 33 -1.35 -3.30 20.90
C LYS A 33 -0.32 -3.27 19.76
N THR A 34 -0.65 -2.55 18.70
CA THR A 34 0.05 -2.63 17.41
C THR A 34 1.05 -1.49 17.28
N PRO A 35 2.35 -1.76 17.10
CA PRO A 35 3.33 -0.70 16.87
C PRO A 35 3.08 0.01 15.54
N LEU A 36 3.17 1.35 15.55
CA LEU A 36 3.15 2.19 14.35
C LEU A 36 4.57 2.61 14.00
N TYR A 37 4.92 2.50 12.72
CA TYR A 37 6.24 2.89 12.21
C TYR A 37 6.13 4.00 11.16
N LYS A 38 7.22 4.75 10.96
CA LYS A 38 7.43 5.64 9.82
C LYS A 38 8.85 5.47 9.29
N VAL A 39 9.04 5.72 8.00
CA VAL A 39 10.37 5.84 7.41
C VAL A 39 10.85 7.27 7.64
N VAL A 40 11.92 7.43 8.40
CA VAL A 40 12.56 8.72 8.70
C VAL A 40 14.05 8.55 8.41
N ASP A 41 14.58 9.38 7.51
CA ASP A 41 15.98 9.29 7.03
C ASP A 41 16.33 7.90 6.46
N GLY A 42 15.40 7.30 5.72
CA GLY A 42 15.54 5.95 5.17
C GLY A 42 15.52 4.82 6.21
N LYS A 43 15.33 5.14 7.50
CA LYS A 43 15.26 4.16 8.59
C LYS A 43 13.84 4.04 9.12
N MET A 44 13.41 2.81 9.37
CA MET A 44 12.12 2.54 9.98
C MET A 44 12.19 2.83 11.49
N LYS A 45 11.48 3.85 11.93
CA LYS A 45 11.40 4.25 13.34
C LYS A 45 9.98 3.99 13.86
N ARG A 46 9.88 3.47 15.08
CA ARG A 46 8.59 3.32 15.77
C ARG A 46 8.16 4.70 16.27
N VAL A 47 6.98 5.14 15.88
CA VAL A 47 6.44 6.47 16.21
C VAL A 47 5.27 6.42 17.19
N GLY A 48 4.72 5.23 17.45
CA GLY A 48 3.65 5.09 18.42
C GLY A 48 3.07 3.69 18.50
N PHE A 49 1.87 3.61 19.07
CA PHE A 49 1.10 2.38 19.18
C PHE A 49 -0.36 2.67 18.94
N MET A 50 -1.03 1.68 18.37
CA MET A 50 -2.47 1.63 18.25
C MET A 50 -3.03 0.65 19.29
N PRO A 51 -4.14 0.99 19.97
CA PRO A 51 -4.79 0.05 20.87
C PRO A 51 -5.29 -1.21 20.15
N LYS A 52 -5.51 -2.28 20.91
CA LYS A 52 -6.10 -3.52 20.40
C LYS A 52 -7.54 -3.26 19.97
N GLY A 53 -7.97 -3.87 18.86
CA GLY A 53 -9.34 -3.78 18.37
C GLY A 53 -9.62 -2.51 17.57
N SER A 54 -8.63 -1.64 17.36
CA SER A 54 -8.75 -0.52 16.42
C SER A 54 -8.98 -1.04 15.01
N GLN A 55 -10.02 -0.51 14.36
CA GLN A 55 -10.26 -0.66 12.94
C GLN A 55 -9.53 0.46 12.20
N ILE A 56 -8.76 0.10 11.19
CA ILE A 56 -8.01 1.05 10.37
C ILE A 56 -7.99 0.59 8.92
N GLU A 57 -7.83 1.57 8.06
CA GLU A 57 -7.66 1.37 6.63
C GLU A 57 -6.19 1.33 6.26
N VAL A 58 -5.83 0.32 5.47
CA VAL A 58 -4.47 0.12 4.97
C VAL A 58 -4.46 -0.18 3.49
N LYS A 59 -3.38 0.23 2.82
CA LYS A 59 -3.11 -0.18 1.46
C LYS A 59 -2.88 -1.69 1.42
N LYS A 60 -3.63 -2.37 0.57
CA LYS A 60 -3.56 -3.81 0.34
C LYS A 60 -2.20 -4.21 -0.23
N ILE A 61 -1.63 -3.37 -1.08
CA ILE A 61 -0.25 -3.54 -1.55
C ILE A 61 0.69 -3.18 -0.41
N PRO A 62 1.55 -4.12 0.03
CA PRO A 62 2.51 -3.86 1.09
C PRO A 62 3.59 -2.86 0.64
N HIS A 63 3.92 -1.93 1.52
CA HIS A 63 5.05 -1.01 1.33
C HIS A 63 6.40 -1.72 1.49
N ILE A 64 6.46 -2.74 2.35
CA ILE A 64 7.64 -3.59 2.53
C ILE A 64 7.19 -5.04 2.55
N GLU A 65 7.72 -5.84 1.62
CA GLU A 65 7.42 -7.26 1.51
C GLU A 65 8.47 -8.14 2.19
N GLY A 66 8.02 -9.19 2.87
CA GLY A 66 8.86 -10.31 3.27
C GLY A 66 9.95 -9.99 4.30
N LYS A 67 9.82 -8.90 5.07
CA LYS A 67 10.78 -8.55 6.12
C LYS A 67 10.81 -9.65 7.18
N ILE A 68 12.01 -10.09 7.56
CA ILE A 68 12.19 -11.15 8.56
C ILE A 68 12.12 -10.55 9.97
N GLU A 69 11.20 -11.07 10.78
CA GLU A 69 11.07 -10.76 12.19
C GLU A 69 10.99 -12.04 13.01
N TYR A 70 11.92 -12.25 13.95
CA TYR A 70 11.88 -13.39 14.89
C TYR A 70 11.53 -14.73 14.20
N LYS A 71 12.14 -14.99 13.03
CA LYS A 71 11.95 -16.18 12.17
C LYS A 71 10.68 -16.24 11.31
N ALA A 72 9.83 -15.20 11.32
CA ALA A 72 8.66 -15.11 10.43
C ALA A 72 8.86 -14.04 9.37
N ARG A 73 8.37 -14.30 8.14
CA ARG A 73 8.22 -13.27 7.11
C ARG A 73 6.96 -12.46 7.41
N VAL A 74 7.10 -11.15 7.45
CA VAL A 74 5.99 -10.21 7.65
C VAL A 74 6.02 -9.16 6.55
N ASN A 75 4.85 -8.63 6.21
CA ASN A 75 4.72 -7.50 5.32
C ASN A 75 4.37 -6.26 6.14
N TYR A 76 4.75 -5.09 5.64
CA TYR A 76 4.35 -3.82 6.21
C TYR A 76 3.42 -3.10 5.27
N HIS A 77 2.24 -2.75 5.75
CA HIS A 77 1.22 -2.02 5.00
C HIS A 77 1.17 -0.59 5.47
N GLU A 78 0.93 0.32 4.53
CA GLU A 78 0.77 1.74 4.82
C GLU A 78 -0.68 2.02 5.19
N THR A 79 -0.90 2.66 6.33
CA THR A 79 -2.20 3.20 6.75
C THR A 79 -2.49 4.49 5.98
N GLU A 80 -3.75 4.92 5.91
CA GLU A 80 -4.11 6.23 5.35
C GLU A 80 -3.32 7.42 5.94
N CYS A 81 -2.94 7.34 7.22
CA CYS A 81 -2.16 8.37 7.91
C CYS A 81 -0.64 8.34 7.60
N GLY A 82 -0.20 7.54 6.63
CA GLY A 82 1.22 7.37 6.27
C GLY A 82 2.06 6.66 7.33
N HIS A 83 1.45 5.84 8.19
CA HIS A 83 2.16 4.96 9.12
C HIS A 83 2.28 3.56 8.53
N LEU A 84 3.32 2.84 8.90
CA LEU A 84 3.53 1.44 8.53
C LEU A 84 3.15 0.54 9.69
N ILE A 85 2.44 -0.54 9.39
CA ILE A 85 2.08 -1.58 10.34
C ILE A 85 2.46 -2.96 9.81
N SER A 86 2.88 -3.85 10.71
CA SER A 86 3.26 -5.21 10.34
C SER A 86 2.05 -6.14 10.31
N THR A 87 1.98 -7.03 9.30
CA THR A 87 0.95 -8.09 9.19
C THR A 87 0.92 -9.01 10.39
N ARG A 88 2.00 -9.04 11.19
CA ARG A 88 2.03 -9.73 12.48
C ARG A 88 0.95 -9.25 13.43
N TYR A 89 0.50 -8.00 13.38
CA TYR A 89 -0.37 -7.41 14.40
C TYR A 89 -1.81 -7.18 13.96
N ILE A 90 -2.16 -7.63 12.77
CA ILE A 90 -3.46 -7.40 12.16
C ILE A 90 -4.17 -8.73 11.95
N ASN A 91 -5.49 -8.71 12.01
CA ASN A 91 -6.32 -9.81 11.57
C ASN A 91 -6.74 -9.54 10.12
N ASN A 92 -6.14 -10.23 9.16
CA ASN A 92 -6.69 -10.27 7.82
C ASN A 92 -7.95 -11.14 7.91
N LYS A 93 -9.13 -10.53 7.80
CA LYS A 93 -10.32 -11.30 7.44
C LYS A 93 -10.08 -11.76 6.01
N LYS A 94 -9.81 -13.06 5.84
CA LYS A 94 -9.78 -13.74 4.54
C LYS A 94 -11.10 -13.58 3.83
#